data_AF-A0A838RGP5-F1
#
_entry.id   AF-A0A838RGP5-F1
#
_cell.length_a   1.000
_cell.length_b   1.000
_cell.length_c   1.000
_cell.angle_alpha   90.00
_cell.angle_beta   90.00
_cell.angle_gamma   90.00
#
_symmetry.space_group_name_H-M   'P 1'
#
loop_
_entity.id
_entity.type
_entity.pdbx_description
1 polymer ?
#
loop_
_entity_poly.entity_id
_entity_poly.type
_entity_poly.pdbx_seq_one_letter_code
_entity_poly.pdbx_strand_id
1 'polypeptide(L)'
;RVVRQKGRDRIHPATRTFQALRIAVNDELGVLKRVLPDAVSLLKPGGHLAIIAFHSLEDRIVKQFFRDEATDCLCPPQLLFCACGHRATLERRSAMRKPIIPSPPEIERNPRARSAKLRVAERLPIEDMTTDDER
;
A
#
# COMPACT_ATOMS: atom_id res chain seq x y z
N ARG A 1 -7.62 -6.79 -43.03
CA ARG A 1 -8.39 -6.68 -41.75
C ARG A 1 -8.02 -5.35 -41.09
N VAL A 2 -8.78 -4.29 -41.33
CA VAL A 2 -8.50 -2.95 -40.77
C VAL A 2 -8.89 -2.97 -39.29
N VAL A 3 -7.90 -2.81 -38.41
CA VAL A 3 -8.15 -2.70 -36.96
C VAL A 3 -8.80 -1.35 -36.71
N ARG A 4 -10.12 -1.34 -36.46
CA ARG A 4 -10.86 -0.15 -36.02
C ARG A 4 -10.18 0.41 -34.76
N GLN A 5 -9.56 1.59 -34.87
CA GLN A 5 -9.11 2.37 -33.73
C GLN A 5 -10.31 2.65 -32.81
N LYS A 6 -10.32 1.99 -31.66
CA LYS A 6 -11.26 2.31 -30.57
C LYS A 6 -10.94 3.72 -30.04
N GLY A 7 -12.00 4.46 -29.73
CA GLY A 7 -12.02 5.89 -29.50
C GLY A 7 -10.96 6.46 -28.55
N ARG A 8 -10.61 7.71 -28.84
CA ARG A 8 -9.76 8.66 -28.11
C ARG A 8 -9.80 8.49 -26.59
N ASP A 9 -8.74 7.94 -26.01
CA ASP A 9 -8.45 8.06 -24.58
C ASP A 9 -7.36 9.11 -24.33
N ARG A 10 -7.78 10.15 -23.59
CA ARG A 10 -7.19 11.29 -22.87
C ARG A 10 -5.71 11.31 -22.41
N ILE A 11 -4.83 10.42 -22.85
CA ILE A 11 -3.43 10.35 -22.39
C ILE A 11 -2.53 10.14 -23.61
N HIS A 12 -1.49 10.97 -23.75
CA HIS A 12 -0.53 10.84 -24.85
C HIS A 12 0.06 9.40 -24.85
N PRO A 13 0.18 8.73 -26.01
CA PRO A 13 0.62 7.34 -26.08
C PRO A 13 1.97 7.11 -25.37
N ALA A 14 2.87 8.10 -25.46
CA ALA A 14 4.17 8.05 -24.79
C ALA A 14 4.09 8.10 -23.25
N THR A 15 3.03 8.64 -22.64
CA THR A 15 2.97 8.79 -21.17
C THR A 15 3.12 7.46 -20.43
N ARG A 16 2.51 6.37 -20.94
CA ARG A 16 2.65 5.03 -20.35
C ARG A 16 4.06 4.48 -20.55
N THR A 17 4.68 4.74 -21.70
CA THR A 17 6.05 4.33 -22.00
C THR A 17 7.04 5.05 -21.08
N PHE A 18 6.95 6.37 -20.96
CA PHE A 18 7.81 7.15 -20.06
C PHE A 18 7.58 6.80 -18.60
N GLN A 19 6.34 6.49 -18.19
CA GLN A 19 6.06 5.96 -16.86
C GLN A 19 6.78 4.62 -16.62
N ALA A 20 6.70 3.68 -17.57
CA ALA A 20 7.36 2.39 -17.45
C ALA A 20 8.88 2.54 -17.37
N LEU A 21 9.46 3.40 -18.21
CA LEU A 21 10.89 3.72 -18.17
C LEU A 21 11.29 4.33 -16.83
N ARG A 22 10.53 5.30 -16.33
CA ARG A 22 10.79 5.94 -15.03
C ARG A 22 10.77 4.92 -13.89
N ILE A 23 9.75 4.04 -13.87
CA ILE A 23 9.62 2.98 -12.87
C ILE A 23 10.83 2.03 -12.94
N ALA A 24 11.20 1.59 -14.14
CA ALA A 24 12.27 0.62 -14.33
C ALA A 24 13.65 1.21 -14.02
N VAL A 25 13.94 2.43 -14.48
CA VAL A 25 15.25 3.09 -14.29
C VAL A 25 15.51 3.40 -12.83
N ASN A 26 14.49 3.80 -12.06
CA ASN A 26 14.65 4.16 -10.65
C ASN A 26 14.32 3.02 -9.68
N ASP A 27 14.03 1.81 -10.18
CA ASP A 27 13.55 0.68 -9.37
C ASP A 27 12.42 1.08 -8.39
N GLU A 28 11.49 1.95 -8.84
CA GLU A 28 10.53 2.61 -7.93
C GLU A 28 9.71 1.61 -7.12
N LEU A 29 9.27 0.52 -7.77
CA LEU A 29 8.49 -0.53 -7.13
C LEU A 29 9.32 -1.41 -6.20
N GLY A 30 10.61 -1.63 -6.53
CA GLY A 30 11.52 -2.39 -5.67
C GLY A 30 11.85 -1.60 -4.41
N VAL A 31 12.17 -0.31 -4.55
CA VAL A 31 12.38 0.61 -3.42
C VAL A 31 11.16 0.64 -2.52
N LEU A 32 9.96 0.80 -3.08
CA LEU A 32 8.71 0.80 -2.31
C LEU A 32 8.56 -0.48 -1.47
N LYS A 33 8.79 -1.66 -2.07
CA LYS A 33 8.68 -2.94 -1.35
C LYS A 33 9.69 -3.08 -0.21
N ARG A 34 10.90 -2.52 -0.35
CA ARG A 34 11.94 -2.58 0.67
C ARG A 34 11.66 -1.62 1.83
N VAL A 35 11.18 -0.41 1.54
CA VAL A 35 10.92 0.63 2.55
C VAL A 35 9.69 0.35 3.40
N LEU A 36 8.69 -0.37 2.87
CA LEU A 36 7.43 -0.62 3.57
C LEU A 36 7.61 -1.35 4.93
N PRO A 37 8.32 -2.49 5.01
CA PRO A 37 8.62 -3.14 6.29
C PRO A 37 9.38 -2.22 7.26
N ASP A 38 10.41 -1.53 6.77
CA ASP A 38 11.23 -0.63 7.58
C ASP A 38 10.37 0.49 8.18
N ALA A 39 9.48 1.08 7.37
CA ALA A 39 8.57 2.13 7.80
C ALA A 39 7.62 1.68 8.92
N VAL A 40 7.11 0.44 8.85
CA VAL A 40 6.25 -0.12 9.92
C VAL A 40 7.07 -0.42 11.17
N SER A 41 8.30 -0.93 11.02
CA SER A 41 9.16 -1.26 12.16
C SER A 41 9.56 -0.03 12.99
N LEU A 42 9.64 1.14 12.35
CA LEU A 42 9.95 2.42 13.00
C LEU A 42 8.75 3.06 13.71
N LEU A 43 7.53 2.56 13.50
CA LEU A 43 6.35 3.11 14.15
C LEU A 43 6.22 2.63 15.59
N LYS A 44 5.97 3.59 16.49
CA LYS A 44 5.50 3.29 17.85
C LYS A 44 4.09 2.67 17.80
N PRO A 45 3.69 1.90 18.83
CA PRO A 45 2.29 1.57 19.10
C PRO A 45 1.34 2.76 18.89
N GLY A 46 0.26 2.56 18.13
CA GLY A 46 -0.71 3.63 17.76
C GLY A 46 -0.20 4.63 16.72
N GLY A 47 1.05 4.48 16.25
CA GLY A 47 1.63 5.28 15.18
C GLY A 47 0.93 5.02 13.84
N HIS A 48 0.85 6.04 12.99
CA HIS A 48 0.16 5.97 11.71
C HIS A 48 1.15 6.02 10.54
N LEU A 49 1.02 5.08 9.60
CA LEU A 49 1.71 5.09 8.31
C LEU A 49 0.78 5.61 7.23
N ALA A 50 1.08 6.78 6.66
CA ALA A 50 0.33 7.38 5.56
C ALA A 50 1.14 7.33 4.26
N ILE A 51 0.58 6.74 3.20
CA ILE A 51 1.26 6.56 1.91
C ILE A 51 0.37 7.08 0.78
N ILE A 52 0.93 7.94 -0.06
CA ILE A 52 0.28 8.46 -1.27
C ILE A 52 0.86 7.75 -2.49
N ALA A 53 0.01 7.02 -3.21
CA ALA A 53 0.35 6.38 -4.48
C ALA A 53 -0.25 7.16 -5.65
N PHE A 54 0.49 7.32 -6.75
CA PHE A 54 0.03 8.05 -7.94
C PHE A 54 -0.40 7.14 -9.07
N HIS A 55 -0.03 5.86 -9.03
CA HIS A 55 -0.46 4.90 -10.03
C HIS A 55 -0.87 3.55 -9.44
N SER A 56 -1.55 2.75 -10.27
CA SER A 56 -2.18 1.49 -9.85
C SER A 56 -1.18 0.43 -9.38
N LEU A 57 0.05 0.44 -9.90
CA LEU A 57 1.10 -0.49 -9.45
C LEU A 57 1.53 -0.23 -8.00
N GLU A 58 1.84 1.02 -7.64
CA GLU A 58 2.15 1.44 -6.27
C GLU A 58 0.97 1.14 -5.32
N ASP A 59 -0.23 1.62 -5.64
CA ASP A 59 -1.44 1.46 -4.81
C ASP A 59 -1.73 -0.02 -4.51
N ARG A 60 -1.48 -0.91 -5.49
CA ARG A 60 -1.65 -2.36 -5.29
C ARG A 60 -0.62 -2.92 -4.32
N ILE A 61 0.64 -2.53 -4.42
CA ILE A 61 1.70 -2.99 -3.52
C ILE A 61 1.38 -2.54 -2.09
N VAL A 62 1.04 -1.27 -1.90
CA VAL A 62 0.67 -0.72 -0.57
C VAL A 62 -0.55 -1.44 -0.01
N LYS A 63 -1.60 -1.62 -0.84
CA LYS A 63 -2.81 -2.33 -0.42
C LYS A 63 -2.53 -3.77 0.02
N GLN A 64 -1.70 -4.49 -0.73
CA GLN A 64 -1.37 -5.88 -0.41
C GLN A 64 -0.55 -5.96 0.86
N PHE A 65 0.48 -5.12 0.98
CA PHE A 65 1.31 -5.02 2.18
C PHE A 65 0.48 -4.70 3.43
N PHE A 66 -0.39 -3.69 3.39
CA PHE A 66 -1.27 -3.37 4.53
C PHE A 66 -2.19 -4.52 4.91
N ARG A 67 -2.69 -5.27 3.92
CA ARG A 67 -3.52 -6.45 4.18
C ARG A 67 -2.72 -7.56 4.86
N ASP A 68 -1.53 -7.83 4.36
CA ASP A 68 -0.68 -8.90 4.86
C ASP A 68 -0.26 -8.59 6.30
N GLU A 69 0.23 -7.37 6.56
CA GLU A 69 0.60 -6.88 7.90
C GLU A 69 -0.59 -6.75 8.87
N ALA A 70 -1.84 -6.78 8.38
CA ALA A 70 -3.03 -6.79 9.21
C ALA A 70 -3.62 -8.19 9.44
N THR A 71 -2.95 -9.24 8.94
CA THR A 71 -3.41 -10.63 9.02
C THR A 71 -2.43 -11.46 9.84
N ASP A 72 -2.93 -12.28 10.77
CA ASP A 72 -2.06 -13.10 11.63
C ASP A 72 -1.40 -14.27 10.92
N CYS A 73 -1.84 -14.62 9.72
CA CYS A 73 -1.30 -15.75 8.98
C CYS A 73 -1.36 -15.48 7.48
N LEU A 74 -0.23 -15.67 6.80
CA LEU A 74 -0.13 -15.57 5.33
C LEU A 74 -0.07 -16.95 4.65
N CYS A 75 -0.27 -18.03 5.42
CA CYS A 75 -0.24 -19.37 4.86
C CYS A 75 -1.40 -19.59 3.88
N PRO A 76 -1.20 -20.43 2.85
CA PRO A 76 -2.29 -20.85 2.00
C PRO A 76 -3.43 -21.51 2.79
N PRO A 77 -4.70 -21.32 2.42
CA PRO A 77 -5.85 -21.82 3.17
C PRO A 77 -5.90 -23.36 3.29
N GLN A 78 -5.19 -24.08 2.42
CA GLN A 78 -5.07 -25.54 2.47
C GLN A 78 -4.15 -26.06 3.59
N LEU A 79 -3.35 -25.20 4.24
CA LEU A 79 -2.54 -25.62 5.38
C LEU A 79 -3.41 -25.66 6.65
N LEU A 80 -3.41 -26.81 7.34
CA LEU A 80 -4.19 -27.02 8.57
C LEU A 80 -3.57 -26.37 9.81
N PHE A 81 -2.31 -25.94 9.73
CA PHE A 81 -1.58 -25.27 10.80
C PHE A 81 -0.76 -24.11 10.23
N CYS A 82 -0.53 -23.07 11.05
CA CYS A 82 0.33 -21.96 10.64
C CYS A 82 1.81 -22.40 10.63
N ALA A 83 2.46 -22.24 9.49
CA ALA A 83 3.90 -22.49 9.32
C ALA A 83 4.72 -21.21 9.04
N CYS A 84 4.06 -20.06 8.86
CA CYS A 84 4.73 -18.80 8.52
C CYS A 84 5.19 -17.98 9.72
N GLY A 85 4.67 -18.26 10.93
CA GLY A 85 4.99 -17.49 12.13
C GLY A 85 4.59 -16.01 12.09
N HIS A 86 3.83 -15.60 11.07
CA HIS A 86 3.38 -14.22 10.91
C HIS A 86 2.48 -13.81 12.09
N ARG A 87 2.45 -12.50 12.37
CA ARG A 87 1.57 -11.87 13.35
C ARG A 87 1.17 -10.52 12.78
N ALA A 88 -0.09 -10.12 13.01
CA ALA A 88 -0.51 -8.80 12.57
C ALA A 88 0.31 -7.73 13.31
N THR A 89 0.86 -6.77 12.55
CA THR A 89 1.53 -5.59 13.07
C THR A 89 0.66 -4.34 12.90
N LEU A 90 -0.23 -4.33 11.90
CA LEU A 90 -1.12 -3.22 11.58
C LEU A 90 -2.57 -3.50 11.96
N GLU A 91 -3.28 -2.44 12.33
CA GLU A 91 -4.68 -2.50 12.73
C GLU A 91 -5.57 -2.76 11.50
N ARG A 92 -6.39 -3.81 11.58
CA ARG A 92 -7.14 -4.34 10.44
C ARG A 92 -8.10 -3.33 9.82
N ARG A 93 -8.77 -2.52 10.65
CA ARG A 93 -9.79 -1.59 10.16
C ARG A 93 -9.16 -0.51 9.29
N SER A 94 -8.06 0.07 9.73
CA SER A 94 -7.32 1.12 9.03
C SER A 94 -6.69 0.57 7.74
N ALA A 95 -6.02 -0.58 7.81
CA ALA A 95 -5.42 -1.25 6.67
C ALA A 95 -6.41 -1.59 5.54
N MET A 96 -7.65 -1.96 5.87
CA MET A 96 -8.68 -2.35 4.89
C MET A 96 -9.55 -1.19 4.39
N ARG A 97 -9.32 0.05 4.83
CA ARG A 97 -10.08 1.21 4.35
C ARG A 97 -9.88 1.45 2.85
N LYS A 98 -10.91 2.05 2.24
CA LYS A 98 -10.81 2.59 0.88
C LYS A 98 -9.78 3.73 0.88
N PRO A 99 -9.00 3.88 -0.20
CA PRO A 99 -8.06 4.98 -0.29
C PRO A 99 -8.82 6.31 -0.30
N ILE A 100 -8.26 7.32 0.35
CA ILE A 100 -8.73 8.70 0.28
C ILE A 100 -8.26 9.26 -1.07
N ILE A 101 -9.21 9.82 -1.82
CA ILE A 101 -8.99 10.41 -3.14
C ILE A 101 -9.08 11.94 -3.06
N PRO A 102 -8.36 12.67 -3.91
CA PRO A 102 -8.41 14.13 -3.94
C PRO A 102 -9.82 14.63 -4.28
N SER A 103 -10.17 15.79 -3.71
CA SER A 103 -11.44 16.45 -3.99
C SER A 103 -11.42 17.18 -5.35
N PRO A 104 -12.57 17.47 -5.99
CA PRO A 104 -12.58 18.22 -7.24
C PRO A 104 -11.89 19.61 -7.16
N PRO A 105 -12.09 20.42 -6.10
CA PRO A 105 -11.35 21.68 -5.93
C PRO A 105 -9.84 21.50 -5.79
N GLU A 106 -9.40 20.39 -5.17
CA GLU A 106 -7.97 20.08 -5.04
C GLU A 106 -7.36 19.72 -6.40
N ILE A 107 -8.07 18.96 -7.22
CA ILE A 107 -7.63 18.61 -8.58
C ILE A 107 -7.54 19.86 -9.47
N GLU A 108 -8.46 20.80 -9.31
CA GLU A 108 -8.44 22.07 -10.05
C GLU A 108 -7.22 22.92 -9.68
N ARG A 109 -6.91 23.03 -8.38
CA ARG A 109 -5.71 23.73 -7.89
C ARG A 109 -4.42 22.99 -8.21
N ASN A 110 -4.45 21.66 -8.21
CA ASN A 110 -3.30 20.79 -8.46
C ASN A 110 -3.68 19.63 -9.39
N PRO A 111 -3.57 19.81 -10.70
CA PRO A 111 -3.89 18.75 -11.68
C PRO A 111 -3.06 17.47 -11.52
N ARG A 112 -1.88 17.53 -10.87
CA ARG A 112 -1.05 16.35 -10.59
C ARG A 112 -1.64 15.47 -9.50
N ALA A 113 -2.49 16.03 -8.62
CA ALA A 113 -3.15 15.28 -7.56
C ALA A 113 -4.20 14.32 -8.09
N ARG A 114 -4.72 14.49 -9.32
CA ARG A 114 -5.83 13.74 -9.91
C ARG A 114 -5.76 12.20 -9.79
N SER A 115 -4.55 11.64 -9.69
CA SER A 115 -4.31 10.19 -9.62
C SER A 115 -3.80 9.74 -8.25
N ALA A 116 -3.66 10.67 -7.30
CA ALA A 116 -3.23 10.39 -5.94
C ALA A 116 -4.28 9.54 -5.21
N LYS A 117 -3.78 8.58 -4.45
CA LYS A 117 -4.55 7.71 -3.56
C LYS A 117 -3.80 7.61 -2.25
N LEU A 118 -4.39 8.13 -1.19
CA LEU A 118 -3.84 8.07 0.15
C LEU A 118 -4.37 6.83 0.88
N ARG A 119 -3.48 6.03 1.43
CA ARG A 119 -3.79 4.93 2.35
C ARG A 119 -3.15 5.19 3.70
N VAL A 120 -3.86 4.87 4.77
CA VAL A 120 -3.38 5.03 6.15
C VAL A 120 -3.60 3.73 6.90
N ALA A 121 -2.58 3.27 7.60
CA ALA A 121 -2.66 2.14 8.52
C ALA A 121 -2.05 2.50 9.88
N GLU A 122 -2.63 2.00 10.95
CA GLU A 122 -2.18 2.22 12.32
C GLU A 122 -1.40 1.01 12.83
N ARG A 123 -0.31 1.23 13.56
CA ARG A 123 0.47 0.17 14.22
C ARG A 123 -0.27 -0.33 15.45
N LEU A 124 -0.48 -1.64 15.52
CA LEU A 124 -1.08 -2.28 16.69
C LEU A 124 -0.26 -2.03 17.95
N PRO A 125 -0.91 -1.97 19.13
CA PRO A 125 -0.20 -1.94 20.40
C PRO A 125 0.69 -3.17 20.54
N ILE A 126 1.86 -2.97 21.16
CA ILE A 126 2.67 -4.10 21.62
C ILE A 126 1.99 -4.56 22.90
N GLU A 127 1.44 -5.78 22.92
CA GLU A 127 1.05 -6.42 24.17
C GLU A 127 2.35 -6.75 24.91
N ASP A 128 2.81 -5.80 25.73
CA ASP A 128 3.87 -6.07 26.69
C ASP A 128 3.31 -7.13 27.66
N MET A 129 3.78 -8.37 27.52
CA MET A 129 3.67 -9.37 28.56
C MET A 129 4.54 -8.92 29.74
N THR A 130 4.06 -7.94 30.52
CA THR A 130 4.58 -7.71 31.85
C THR A 130 4.21 -8.95 32.65
N THR A 131 5.21 -9.80 32.82
CA THR A 131 5.33 -10.85 33.81
C THR A 131 4.54 -10.51 35.08
N ASP A 132 3.44 -11.22 35.30
CA ASP A 132 2.93 -11.55 36.63
C ASP A 132 4.04 -12.35 37.33
N ASP A 133 5.00 -11.65 37.92
CA ASP A 133 6.08 -12.25 38.71
C ASP A 133 6.30 -11.44 39.99
N GLU A 134 5.22 -11.24 40.74
CA GLU A 134 5.27 -10.93 42.18
C GLU A 134 4.15 -11.68 42.90
N ARG A 135 4.48 -12.91 43.34
CA ARG A 135 3.80 -13.63 44.44
C ARG A 135 4.72 -13.73 45.63
#